data_AF-A0A7S7UQ23-F1
#
_entry.id   AF-A0A7S7UQ23-F1
#
_cell.length_a   1.000
_cell.length_b   1.000
_cell.length_c   1.000
_cell.angle_alpha   90.00
_cell.angle_beta   90.00
_cell.angle_gamma   90.00
#
_symmetry.space_group_name_H-M   'P 1'
#
loop_
_entity.id
_entity.type
_entity.pdbx_description
1 polymer ?
#
loop_
_entity_poly.entity_id
_entity_poly.type
_entity_poly.pdbx_seq_one_letter_code
_entity_poly.pdbx_strand_id
1 'polypeptide(L)'
;MFRNWRIGSINGAVLAAYFIPAWTLVAFSIFVAPVHGLYERPSVAVALFLSDHLQMSGMSTVRAAWLLALGRLTVVAFFAIYLALLAIPRTRKSGASDEALGIALAIGSLISFASMVMASKVGEMAALRLHATELLLLLSAAIVLVIERPAPAPKTVDATETVPLAFDEAELLHNR
;
A
#
# COMPACT_ATOMS: atom_id res chain seq x y z
N MET A 1 3.12 -22.01 -16.44
CA MET A 1 3.96 -21.27 -15.46
C MET A 1 3.16 -20.56 -14.35
N PHE A 2 1.83 -20.39 -14.47
CA PHE A 2 0.99 -19.63 -13.52
C PHE A 2 0.24 -20.44 -12.46
N ARG A 3 0.44 -21.76 -12.37
CA ARG A 3 -0.50 -22.68 -11.69
C ARG A 3 -0.60 -22.50 -10.15
N ASN A 4 0.27 -21.69 -9.52
CA ASN A 4 0.35 -21.50 -8.06
C ASN A 4 0.41 -20.00 -7.64
N TRP A 5 -0.14 -19.07 -8.44
CA TRP A 5 -0.24 -17.65 -8.02
C TRP A 5 -1.61 -17.38 -7.41
N ARG A 6 -1.62 -16.73 -6.24
CA ARG A 6 -2.83 -16.21 -5.60
C ARG A 6 -3.40 -15.06 -6.42
N ILE A 7 -4.72 -14.94 -6.46
CA ILE A 7 -5.39 -13.94 -7.30
C ILE A 7 -5.08 -12.53 -6.79
N GLY A 8 -4.97 -12.35 -5.48
CA GLY A 8 -4.57 -11.12 -4.81
C GLY A 8 -3.14 -10.71 -5.14
N SER A 9 -2.23 -11.67 -5.33
CA SER A 9 -0.85 -11.37 -5.75
C SER A 9 -0.79 -10.80 -7.17
N ILE A 10 -1.57 -11.39 -8.09
CA ILE A 10 -1.66 -10.88 -9.47
C ILE A 10 -2.33 -9.51 -9.48
N ASN A 11 -3.47 -9.38 -8.78
CA ASN A 11 -4.22 -8.13 -8.71
C ASN A 11 -3.38 -6.99 -8.14
N GLY A 12 -2.71 -7.23 -7.00
CA GLY A 12 -1.80 -6.25 -6.40
C GLY A 12 -0.64 -5.87 -7.32
N ALA A 13 -0.12 -6.80 -8.13
CA ALA A 13 0.96 -6.52 -9.07
C ALA A 13 0.50 -5.63 -10.24
N VAL A 14 -0.69 -5.89 -10.79
CA VAL A 14 -1.31 -5.05 -11.83
C VAL A 14 -1.59 -3.66 -11.29
N LEU A 15 -2.10 -3.58 -10.06
CA LEU A 15 -2.35 -2.31 -9.38
C LEU A 15 -1.07 -1.50 -9.19
N ALA A 16 -0.01 -2.14 -8.69
CA ALA A 16 1.30 -1.51 -8.53
C ALA A 16 1.86 -1.02 -9.87
N ALA A 17 1.72 -1.81 -10.94
CA ALA A 17 2.16 -1.42 -12.28
C ALA A 17 1.45 -0.18 -12.83
N TYR A 18 0.21 0.10 -12.38
CA TYR A 18 -0.52 1.32 -12.73
C TYR A 18 -0.17 2.49 -11.79
N PHE A 19 -0.24 2.28 -10.48
CA PHE A 19 -0.10 3.36 -9.49
C PHE A 19 1.34 3.89 -9.39
N ILE A 20 2.36 3.03 -9.53
CA ILE A 20 3.75 3.47 -9.47
C ILE A 20 4.02 4.57 -10.52
N PRO A 21 3.82 4.36 -11.83
CA PRO A 21 4.07 5.42 -12.80
C PRO A 21 3.09 6.59 -12.66
N ALA A 22 1.80 6.33 -12.47
CA ALA A 22 0.79 7.38 -12.42
C ALA A 22 1.04 8.37 -11.26
N TRP A 23 1.31 7.87 -10.05
CA TRP A 23 1.49 8.72 -8.87
C TRP A 23 2.90 9.31 -8.79
N THR A 24 3.92 8.61 -9.31
CA THR A 24 5.28 9.15 -9.41
C THR A 24 5.32 10.37 -10.34
N LEU A 25 4.64 10.32 -11.49
CA LEU A 25 4.60 11.45 -12.42
C LEU A 25 4.01 12.70 -11.78
N VAL A 26 2.91 12.56 -11.02
CA VAL A 26 2.30 13.70 -10.33
C VAL A 26 3.19 14.22 -9.19
N ALA A 27 3.80 13.33 -8.41
CA ALA A 27 4.73 13.75 -7.37
C ALA A 27 5.95 14.48 -7.96
N PHE A 28 6.44 14.02 -9.11
CA PHE A 28 7.54 14.64 -9.82
C PHE A 28 7.16 16.00 -10.40
N SER A 29 5.96 16.16 -10.97
CA SER A 29 5.49 17.47 -11.47
C SER A 29 5.38 18.50 -10.34
N ILE A 30 4.91 18.10 -9.16
CA ILE A 30 4.88 18.95 -7.96
C ILE A 30 6.31 19.26 -7.46
N PHE A 31 7.24 18.31 -7.51
CA PHE A 31 8.62 18.54 -7.07
C PHE A 31 9.36 19.55 -7.96
N VAL A 32 9.22 19.44 -9.28
CA VAL A 32 9.88 20.33 -10.25
C VAL A 32 9.22 21.71 -10.30
N ALA A 33 7.88 21.75 -10.32
CA ALA A 33 7.13 22.99 -10.44
C ALA A 33 5.90 22.96 -9.51
N PRO A 34 6.05 23.29 -8.21
CA PRO A 34 5.00 23.10 -7.21
C PRO A 34 3.68 23.81 -7.53
N VAL A 35 3.77 25.01 -8.11
CA VAL A 35 2.57 25.76 -8.52
C VAL A 35 1.92 25.08 -9.73
N HIS A 36 2.67 24.78 -10.78
CA HIS A 36 2.10 24.16 -11.98
C HIS A 36 1.55 22.76 -11.71
N GLY A 37 2.34 21.91 -11.05
CA GLY A 37 1.96 20.55 -10.68
C GLY A 37 0.72 20.51 -9.78
N LEU A 38 0.52 21.50 -8.91
CA LEU A 38 -0.67 21.59 -8.06
C LEU A 38 -1.95 21.87 -8.87
N TYR A 39 -1.87 22.64 -9.96
CA TYR A 39 -3.00 22.95 -10.85
C TYR A 39 -3.18 21.94 -12.00
N GLU A 40 -2.39 20.86 -12.05
CA GLU A 40 -2.68 19.76 -12.96
C GLU A 40 -3.97 19.02 -12.54
N ARG A 41 -4.65 18.42 -13.53
CA ARG A 41 -5.91 17.69 -13.33
C ARG A 41 -5.94 16.74 -12.11
N PRO A 42 -4.85 16.05 -11.73
CA PRO A 42 -4.84 15.15 -10.57
C PRO A 42 -4.82 15.83 -9.20
N SER A 43 -4.63 17.15 -9.11
CA SER A 43 -4.48 17.88 -7.84
C SER A 43 -5.18 19.24 -7.81
N VAL A 44 -5.70 19.72 -8.95
CA VAL A 44 -6.38 21.03 -9.06
C VAL A 44 -7.53 21.18 -8.07
N ALA A 45 -8.29 20.10 -7.87
CA ALA A 45 -9.40 20.06 -6.92
C ALA A 45 -8.94 20.27 -5.47
N VAL A 46 -7.80 19.67 -5.09
CA VAL A 46 -7.22 19.84 -3.76
C VAL A 46 -6.72 21.26 -3.57
N ALA A 47 -6.10 21.84 -4.61
CA ALA A 47 -5.59 23.21 -4.62
C ALA A 47 -6.71 24.23 -4.38
N LEU A 48 -7.79 24.13 -5.18
CA LEU A 48 -8.95 25.00 -5.09
C LEU A 48 -9.67 24.82 -3.75
N PHE A 49 -9.81 23.58 -3.25
CA PHE A 49 -10.42 23.34 -1.95
C PHE A 49 -9.63 24.01 -0.82
N LEU A 50 -8.30 23.85 -0.80
CA LEU A 50 -7.44 24.49 0.20
C LEU A 50 -7.49 26.02 0.14
N SER A 51 -7.51 26.56 -1.08
CA SER A 51 -7.61 28.01 -1.29
C SER A 51 -8.98 28.54 -0.82
N ASP A 52 -10.06 27.94 -1.29
CA ASP A 52 -11.40 28.51 -1.15
C ASP A 52 -12.05 28.21 0.20
N HIS A 53 -11.78 27.04 0.80
CA HIS A 53 -12.44 26.60 2.03
C HIS A 53 -11.56 26.77 3.28
N LEU A 54 -10.24 26.67 3.14
CA LEU A 54 -9.30 26.82 4.25
C LEU A 54 -8.61 28.20 4.28
N GLN A 55 -8.92 29.08 3.30
CA GLN A 55 -8.32 30.41 3.15
C GLN A 55 -6.79 30.40 3.24
N MET A 56 -6.18 29.31 2.76
CA MET A 56 -4.74 29.12 2.84
C MET A 56 -4.03 30.08 1.88
N SER A 57 -3.00 30.78 2.36
CA SER A 57 -2.18 31.64 1.51
C SER A 57 -1.45 30.81 0.45
N GLY A 58 -1.05 31.45 -0.65
CA GLY A 58 -0.35 30.77 -1.75
C GLY A 58 0.90 30.00 -1.33
N MET A 59 1.56 30.39 -0.23
CA MET A 59 2.72 29.65 0.28
C MET A 59 2.33 28.42 1.11
N SER A 60 1.20 28.44 1.81
CA SER A 60 0.70 27.27 2.54
C SER A 60 0.05 26.23 1.62
N THR A 61 -0.56 26.65 0.51
CA THR A 61 -1.07 25.72 -0.52
C THR A 61 0.06 24.96 -1.20
N VAL A 62 1.20 25.63 -1.46
CA VAL A 62 2.42 24.96 -1.95
C VAL A 62 2.91 23.93 -0.94
N ARG A 63 3.02 24.27 0.36
CA ARG A 63 3.43 23.29 1.39
C ARG A 63 2.51 22.08 1.45
N ALA A 64 1.19 22.30 1.33
CA ALA A 64 0.24 21.21 1.28
C ALA A 64 0.39 20.35 0.02
N ALA A 65 0.74 20.94 -1.14
CA ALA A 65 1.08 20.19 -2.34
C ALA A 65 2.28 19.26 -2.12
N TRP A 66 3.32 19.73 -1.44
CA TRP A 66 4.47 18.91 -1.06
C TRP A 66 4.08 17.76 -0.13
N LEU A 67 3.21 18.00 0.85
CA LEU A 67 2.68 16.94 1.73
C LEU A 67 1.82 15.92 0.96
N LEU A 68 1.03 16.38 -0.01
CA LEU A 68 0.24 15.50 -0.88
C LEU A 68 1.16 14.66 -1.77
N ALA A 69 2.17 15.27 -2.38
CA ALA A 69 3.17 14.57 -3.18
C ALA A 69 3.92 13.53 -2.35
N LEU A 70 4.32 13.89 -1.13
CA LEU A 70 4.94 12.96 -0.19
C LEU A 70 4.00 11.80 0.15
N GLY A 71 2.71 12.07 0.44
CA GLY A 71 1.71 11.04 0.69
C GLY A 71 1.49 10.10 -0.50
N ARG A 72 1.58 10.60 -1.74
CA ARG A 72 1.55 9.75 -2.93
C ARG A 72 2.82 8.91 -3.08
N LEU A 73 3.99 9.49 -2.81
CA LEU A 73 5.26 8.78 -2.87
C LEU A 73 5.38 7.67 -1.82
N THR A 74 4.81 7.83 -0.62
CA THR A 74 4.79 6.75 0.37
C THR A 74 3.99 5.55 -0.13
N VAL A 75 2.83 5.77 -0.74
CA VAL A 75 2.03 4.70 -1.36
C VAL A 75 2.80 4.01 -2.49
N VAL A 76 3.47 4.79 -3.36
CA VAL A 76 4.35 4.25 -4.41
C VAL A 76 5.48 3.40 -3.81
N ALA A 77 6.11 3.86 -2.73
CA ALA A 77 7.19 3.13 -2.06
C ALA A 77 6.70 1.78 -1.51
N PHE A 78 5.53 1.73 -0.86
CA PHE A 78 4.95 0.47 -0.39
C PHE A 78 4.56 -0.47 -1.54
N PHE A 79 4.05 0.04 -2.66
CA PHE A 79 3.82 -0.78 -3.86
C PHE A 79 5.13 -1.31 -4.47
N ALA A 80 6.20 -0.52 -4.47
CA ALA A 80 7.51 -0.96 -4.94
C ALA A 80 8.10 -2.04 -4.03
N ILE A 81 8.00 -1.86 -2.70
CA ILE A 81 8.40 -2.87 -1.72
C ILE A 81 7.58 -4.15 -1.93
N TYR A 82 6.27 -4.04 -2.10
CA TYR A 82 5.39 -5.18 -2.42
C TYR A 82 5.89 -5.94 -3.66
N LEU A 83 6.17 -5.25 -4.77
CA LEU A 83 6.69 -5.89 -5.99
C LEU A 83 8.05 -6.54 -5.78
N ALA A 84 8.96 -5.88 -5.05
CA ALA A 84 10.26 -6.43 -4.73
C ALA A 84 10.14 -7.72 -3.90
N LEU A 85 9.31 -7.72 -2.86
CA LEU A 85 9.03 -8.89 -2.03
C LEU A 85 8.28 -9.99 -2.79
N LEU A 86 7.44 -9.64 -3.75
CA LEU A 86 6.73 -10.60 -4.59
C LEU A 86 7.67 -11.29 -5.59
N ALA A 87 8.66 -10.56 -6.11
CA ALA A 87 9.67 -11.08 -7.02
C ALA A 87 10.64 -12.07 -6.33
N ILE A 88 10.86 -11.90 -5.02
CA ILE A 88 11.73 -12.77 -4.23
C ILE A 88 10.98 -14.07 -3.86
N PRO A 89 11.44 -15.26 -4.31
CA PRO A 89 10.71 -16.52 -4.09
C PRO A 89 10.56 -16.93 -2.62
N ARG A 90 11.47 -16.48 -1.74
CA ARG A 90 11.47 -16.79 -0.31
C ARG A 90 10.31 -16.10 0.43
N THR A 91 10.13 -14.82 0.19
CA THR A 91 9.11 -13.96 0.82
C THR A 91 7.72 -14.16 0.22
N ARG A 92 7.63 -14.55 -1.05
CA ARG A 92 6.36 -14.92 -1.68
C ARG A 92 5.69 -16.12 -0.99
N LYS A 93 6.46 -17.09 -0.49
CA LYS A 93 5.91 -18.29 0.16
C LYS A 93 5.45 -18.04 1.60
N SER A 94 6.01 -17.04 2.27
CA SER A 94 5.66 -16.68 3.65
C SER A 94 4.49 -15.70 3.76
N GLY A 95 4.02 -15.11 2.63
CA GLY A 95 2.95 -14.11 2.64
C GLY A 95 3.39 -12.72 3.10
N ALA A 96 4.69 -12.48 3.33
CA ALA A 96 5.22 -11.22 3.84
C ALA A 96 4.96 -10.02 2.90
N SER A 97 4.68 -10.26 1.61
CA SER A 97 4.28 -9.21 0.67
C SER A 97 2.91 -8.60 0.99
N ASP A 98 2.00 -9.36 1.60
CA ASP A 98 0.60 -8.96 1.77
C ASP A 98 0.45 -7.79 2.76
N GLU A 99 1.37 -7.65 3.72
CA GLU A 99 1.40 -6.53 4.66
C GLU A 99 1.72 -5.22 3.95
N ALA A 100 2.77 -5.21 3.11
CA ALA A 100 3.14 -4.03 2.33
C ALA A 100 2.01 -3.61 1.37
N LEU A 101 1.36 -4.58 0.74
CA LEU A 101 0.18 -4.33 -0.09
C LEU A 101 -0.98 -3.74 0.72
N GLY A 102 -1.28 -4.30 1.90
CA GLY A 102 -2.32 -3.80 2.79
C GLY A 102 -2.09 -2.35 3.22
N ILE A 103 -0.85 -1.98 3.57
CA ILE A 103 -0.47 -0.60 3.93
C ILE A 103 -0.65 0.34 2.73
N ALA A 104 -0.18 -0.06 1.54
CA ALA A 104 -0.35 0.73 0.32
C ALA A 104 -1.83 1.00 0.02
N LEU A 105 -2.68 -0.02 0.15
CA LEU A 105 -4.12 0.08 -0.09
C LEU A 105 -4.81 0.97 0.94
N ALA A 106 -4.44 0.87 2.22
CA ALA A 106 -5.01 1.69 3.28
C ALA A 106 -4.69 3.18 3.08
N ILE A 107 -3.42 3.52 2.87
CA ILE A 107 -2.99 4.91 2.68
C ILE A 107 -3.51 5.44 1.34
N GLY A 108 -3.38 4.67 0.26
CA GLY A 108 -3.83 5.08 -1.07
C GLY A 108 -5.33 5.32 -1.14
N SER A 109 -6.14 4.47 -0.50
CA SER A 109 -7.59 4.64 -0.46
C SER A 109 -7.98 5.87 0.35
N LEU A 110 -7.31 6.13 1.48
CA LEU A 110 -7.53 7.35 2.27
C LEU A 110 -7.23 8.62 1.46
N ILE A 111 -6.09 8.66 0.76
CA ILE A 111 -5.70 9.81 -0.08
C ILE A 111 -6.68 10.00 -1.23
N SER A 112 -7.05 8.93 -1.92
CA SER A 112 -7.99 8.97 -3.05
C SER A 112 -9.39 9.41 -2.60
N PHE A 113 -9.86 8.90 -1.46
CA PHE A 113 -11.13 9.29 -0.86
C PHE A 113 -11.14 10.76 -0.44
N ALA A 114 -10.12 11.21 0.29
CA ALA A 114 -10.02 12.62 0.70
C ALA A 114 -9.99 13.56 -0.52
N SER A 115 -9.19 13.22 -1.54
CA SER A 115 -9.10 14.00 -2.78
C SER A 115 -10.41 14.01 -3.57
N MET A 116 -11.16 12.89 -3.57
CA MET A 116 -12.49 12.80 -4.17
C MET A 116 -13.50 13.69 -3.45
N VAL A 117 -13.50 13.72 -2.11
CA VAL A 117 -14.38 14.60 -1.32
C VAL A 117 -14.06 16.07 -1.60
N MET A 118 -12.78 16.44 -1.65
CA MET A 118 -12.36 17.81 -2.01
C MET A 118 -12.83 18.19 -3.42
N ALA A 119 -12.66 17.31 -4.40
CA ALA A 119 -13.15 17.52 -5.77
C ALA A 119 -14.68 17.66 -5.83
N SER A 120 -15.41 16.89 -5.01
CA SER A 120 -16.87 17.02 -4.91
C SER A 120 -17.30 18.37 -4.37
N LYS A 121 -16.53 18.99 -3.47
CA LYS A 121 -16.86 20.28 -2.87
C LYS A 121 -16.58 21.45 -3.81
N VAL A 122 -15.54 21.33 -4.63
CA VAL A 122 -15.14 22.36 -5.61
C VAL A 122 -15.94 22.27 -6.92
N GLY A 123 -16.57 21.12 -7.20
CA GLY A 123 -17.35 20.92 -8.43
C GLY A 123 -16.49 20.47 -9.63
N GLU A 124 -15.23 20.09 -9.40
CA GLU A 124 -14.32 19.60 -10.43
C GLU A 124 -14.64 18.15 -10.83
N MET A 125 -15.63 17.97 -11.70
CA MET A 125 -16.12 16.66 -12.14
C MET A 125 -15.02 15.78 -12.76
N ALA A 126 -14.05 16.41 -13.43
CA ALA A 126 -12.94 15.71 -14.06
C ALA A 126 -11.96 15.10 -13.04
N ALA A 127 -11.65 15.83 -11.96
CA ALA A 127 -10.82 15.36 -10.86
C ALA A 127 -11.58 14.39 -9.94
N LEU A 128 -12.88 14.63 -9.72
CA LEU A 128 -13.75 13.73 -8.96
C LEU A 128 -13.80 12.34 -9.58
N ARG A 129 -14.02 12.25 -10.90
CA ARG A 129 -14.04 10.97 -11.61
C ARG A 129 -12.70 10.25 -11.51
N LEU A 130 -11.59 10.97 -11.62
CA LEU A 130 -10.25 10.40 -11.49
C LEU A 130 -10.06 9.77 -10.11
N HIS A 131 -10.26 10.52 -9.03
CA HIS A 131 -10.09 10.01 -7.67
C HIS A 131 -11.11 8.92 -7.30
N ALA A 132 -12.31 8.98 -7.84
CA ALA A 132 -13.28 7.90 -7.70
C ALA A 132 -12.79 6.61 -8.37
N THR A 133 -12.24 6.69 -9.59
CA THR A 133 -11.68 5.50 -10.26
C THR A 133 -10.46 4.94 -9.53
N GLU A 134 -9.57 5.80 -9.03
CA GLU A 134 -8.42 5.37 -8.20
C GLU A 134 -8.89 4.67 -6.91
N LEU A 135 -9.89 5.23 -6.24
CA LEU A 135 -10.48 4.64 -5.04
C LEU A 135 -11.12 3.28 -5.32
N LEU A 136 -11.87 3.15 -6.42
CA LEU A 136 -12.49 1.88 -6.82
C LEU A 136 -11.44 0.81 -7.12
N LEU A 137 -10.35 1.16 -7.83
CA LEU A 137 -9.25 0.25 -8.10
C LEU A 137 -8.62 -0.25 -6.79
N LEU A 138 -8.29 0.66 -5.86
CA LEU A 138 -7.69 0.31 -4.57
C LEU A 138 -8.65 -0.52 -3.70
N LEU A 139 -9.93 -0.14 -3.64
CA LEU A 139 -10.93 -0.85 -2.85
C LEU A 139 -11.18 -2.26 -3.39
N SER A 140 -11.21 -2.42 -4.71
CA SER A 140 -11.35 -3.74 -5.34
C SER A 140 -10.21 -4.68 -4.94
N ALA A 141 -8.97 -4.19 -4.90
CA ALA A 141 -7.82 -4.96 -4.46
C ALA A 141 -7.84 -5.26 -2.95
N ALA A 142 -8.29 -4.30 -2.14
CA ALA A 142 -8.48 -4.51 -0.71
C ALA A 142 -9.51 -5.60 -0.42
N ILE A 143 -10.63 -5.62 -1.15
CA ILE A 143 -11.66 -6.65 -1.03
C ILE A 143 -11.09 -8.03 -1.37
N VAL A 144 -10.35 -8.15 -2.48
CA VAL A 144 -9.70 -9.43 -2.86
C VAL A 144 -8.75 -9.91 -1.77
N LEU A 145 -7.94 -9.01 -1.20
CA LEU A 145 -6.99 -9.34 -0.13
C LEU A 145 -7.68 -9.82 1.14
N VAL A 146 -8.82 -9.22 1.51
CA VAL A 146 -9.62 -9.63 2.68
C VAL A 146 -10.27 -11.00 2.46
N ILE A 147 -10.79 -11.25 1.25
CA ILE A 147 -11.47 -12.51 0.92
C ILE A 147 -10.47 -13.67 0.83
N GLU A 148 -9.30 -13.45 0.23
CA GLU A 148 -8.29 -14.48 0.00
C GLU A 148 -7.42 -14.75 1.24
N ARG A 149 -7.92 -14.47 2.45
CA ARG A 149 -7.22 -14.54 3.75
C ARG A 149 -6.19 -15.70 3.77
N PRO A 150 -4.91 -15.44 4.12
CA PRO A 150 -3.88 -16.46 4.05
C PRO A 150 -4.29 -17.69 4.87
N ALA A 151 -4.09 -18.88 4.32
CA ALA A 151 -4.16 -20.10 5.12
C ALA A 151 -3.23 -19.90 6.33
N PRO A 152 -3.70 -20.13 7.56
CA PRO A 152 -2.86 -19.95 8.74
C PRO A 152 -1.58 -20.74 8.51
N ALA A 153 -0.43 -20.08 8.66
CA ALA A 153 0.86 -20.75 8.63
C ALA A 153 0.75 -21.98 9.54
N PRO A 154 1.30 -23.15 9.13
CA PRO A 154 1.36 -24.28 10.03
C PRO A 154 2.02 -23.73 11.29
N LYS A 155 1.33 -23.77 12.43
CA LYS A 155 1.95 -23.50 13.71
C LYS A 155 3.18 -24.40 13.71
N THR A 156 4.37 -23.80 13.63
CA THR A 156 5.56 -24.46 14.12
C THR A 156 5.20 -24.75 15.57
N VAL A 157 4.82 -26.00 15.81
CA VAL A 157 4.75 -26.55 17.16
C VAL A 157 6.07 -26.14 17.78
N ASP A 158 6.01 -25.30 18.81
CA ASP A 158 7.16 -25.04 19.66
C ASP A 158 7.69 -26.40 20.10
N ALA A 159 8.75 -26.85 19.44
CA ALA A 159 9.53 -27.99 19.87
C ALA A 159 10.56 -27.47 20.89
N THR A 160 10.08 -26.83 21.96
CA THR A 160 10.86 -26.60 23.17
C THR A 160 9.91 -26.50 24.36
N GLU A 161 10.19 -27.27 25.42
CA GLU A 161 9.37 -27.57 26.61
C GLU A 161 8.34 -28.70 26.38
N THR A 162 8.66 -30.00 26.50
CA THR A 162 9.46 -30.66 27.53
C THR A 162 10.11 -31.93 26.96
N VAL A 163 11.42 -31.91 26.78
CA VAL A 163 12.22 -33.14 26.71
C VAL A 163 12.65 -33.43 28.14
N PRO A 164 12.10 -34.43 28.85
CA PRO A 164 12.77 -34.88 30.05
C PRO A 164 14.10 -35.50 29.60
N LEU A 165 15.19 -34.96 30.13
CA LEU A 165 16.55 -35.48 29.99
C LEU A 165 16.59 -36.93 30.49
N ALA A 166 16.30 -37.89 29.62
CA ALA A 166 16.59 -39.31 29.85
C ALA A 166 18.02 -39.61 29.40
N PHE A 167 18.98 -38.95 30.06
CA PHE A 167 20.41 -39.29 30.00
C PHE A 167 20.86 -39.82 31.36
N ASP A 168 20.09 -40.72 31.98
CA ASP A 168 20.46 -41.28 33.29
C ASP A 168 19.90 -42.70 33.59
N GLU A 169 19.68 -43.54 32.57
CA GLU A 169 19.24 -44.94 32.78
C GLU A 169 20.16 -45.99 32.14
N ALA A 170 21.15 -45.60 31.34
CA ALA A 170 22.05 -46.57 30.69
C ALA A 170 23.29 -46.95 31.53
N GLU A 171 23.61 -46.22 32.59
CA GLU A 171 24.87 -46.39 33.34
C GLU A 171 24.73 -47.20 34.65
N LEU A 172 23.51 -47.50 35.10
CA LEU A 172 23.26 -48.21 36.37
C LEU A 172 22.93 -49.71 36.24
N LEU A 173 22.85 -50.26 35.02
CA LEU A 173 22.58 -51.70 34.80
C LEU A 173 23.84 -52.58 34.70
N HIS A 174 25.04 -52.00 34.83
CA HIS A 174 26.32 -52.74 34.70
C HIS A 174 27.17 -52.80 35.99
N ASN A 175 26.64 -52.43 37.15
CA ASN A 175 27.36 -52.59 38.41
C ASN A 175 26.46 -52.87 39.62
N ARG A 176 25.94 -54.11 39.71
CA ARG A 176 25.96 -54.94 40.92
C ARG A 176 25.32 -56.31 40.70
#